data_AF-A0AB35MEG8-F1
#
_entry.id   AF-A0AB35MEG8-F1
#
_cell.length_a   1.000
_cell.length_b   1.000
_cell.length_c   1.000
_cell.angle_alpha   90.00
_cell.angle_beta   90.00
_cell.angle_gamma   90.00
#
_symmetry.space_group_name_H-M   'P 1'
#
loop_
_entity.id
_entity.type
_entity.pdbx_description
1 polymer ?
#
loop_
_entity_poly.entity_id
_entity_poly.type
_entity_poly.pdbx_seq_one_letter_code
_entity_poly.pdbx_strand_id
1 'polypeptide(L)'
;MSGGVWPEGTHESRTCSVHPFGYHRSKRVNDAPSRTVFRDVRWGGLPRRCEWLEHELDVSGREPDFIDELWIRERSGRRHGLAVIGVTLTAAVLVSLILAGTATVAAVITVVIGGALVLGLDRGDAALHHERLRRIRDWHKRVGSPR
;
A
#
# COMPACT_ATOMS: atom_id res chain seq x y z
N MET A 1 9.54 27.26 -15.46
CA MET A 1 9.75 25.81 -15.65
C MET A 1 11.22 25.55 -15.46
N SER A 2 11.65 25.33 -14.21
CA SER A 2 13.06 25.16 -13.88
C SER A 2 13.32 23.68 -13.65
N GLY A 3 13.94 23.05 -14.65
CA GLY A 3 14.48 21.70 -14.50
C GLY A 3 15.59 21.72 -13.46
N GLY A 4 15.34 21.08 -12.33
CA GLY A 4 16.38 20.83 -11.33
C GLY A 4 17.42 19.89 -11.93
N VAL A 5 18.60 20.43 -12.19
CA VAL A 5 19.81 19.67 -12.50
C VAL A 5 20.15 18.88 -11.23
N TRP A 6 19.93 17.57 -11.27
CA TRP A 6 20.44 16.66 -10.25
C TRP A 6 21.96 16.60 -10.40
N PRO A 7 22.73 16.64 -9.29
CA PRO A 7 24.17 16.51 -9.38
C PRO A 7 24.52 15.20 -10.07
N GLU A 8 25.25 15.32 -11.18
CA GLU A 8 25.84 14.23 -11.96
C GLU A 8 26.92 13.53 -11.10
N GLY A 9 26.47 12.76 -10.11
CA GLY A 9 27.30 11.86 -9.33
C GLY A 9 27.31 10.49 -10.02
N THR A 10 28.33 10.25 -10.84
CA THR A 10 28.70 8.90 -11.24
C THR A 10 28.82 8.01 -10.00
N HIS A 11 28.09 6.90 -9.94
CA HIS A 11 28.48 5.60 -9.36
C HIS A 11 27.24 4.71 -9.21
N GLU A 12 27.10 3.81 -10.19
CA GLU A 12 26.29 2.59 -10.20
C GLU A 12 24.79 2.75 -10.00
N SER A 13 24.03 1.90 -10.68
CA SER A 13 22.66 1.56 -10.31
C SER A 13 22.64 1.08 -8.85
N ARG A 14 22.56 2.01 -7.88
CA ARG A 14 22.64 1.70 -6.44
C ARG A 14 21.47 0.80 -6.07
N THR A 15 21.76 -0.48 -5.99
CA THR A 15 20.87 -1.50 -5.45
C THR A 15 20.65 -1.15 -3.99
N CYS A 16 19.50 -0.54 -3.68
CA CYS A 16 19.05 -0.42 -2.31
C CYS A 16 18.75 -1.84 -1.81
N SER A 17 19.37 -2.27 -0.71
CA SER A 17 19.14 -3.61 -0.13
C SER A 17 17.66 -3.88 0.16
N VAL A 18 16.87 -2.82 0.32
CA VAL A 18 15.46 -2.85 0.68
C VAL A 18 14.53 -2.84 -0.55
N HIS A 19 14.95 -2.24 -1.67
CA HIS A 19 14.11 -2.07 -2.85
C HIS A 19 14.79 -2.64 -4.11
N PRO A 20 14.17 -3.62 -4.80
CA PRO A 20 14.75 -4.21 -5.99
C PRO A 20 14.81 -3.21 -7.17
N PHE A 21 15.81 -3.42 -8.03
CA PHE A 21 15.97 -2.89 -9.39
C PHE A 21 15.34 -1.53 -9.69
N GLY A 22 16.13 -0.45 -9.57
CA GLY A 22 15.79 0.83 -10.16
C GLY A 22 14.68 1.62 -9.47
N TYR A 23 14.26 1.19 -8.27
CA TYR A 23 13.28 1.92 -7.45
C TYR A 23 13.68 3.39 -7.21
N HIS A 24 14.98 3.67 -7.15
CA HIS A 24 15.54 5.02 -6.96
C HIS A 24 16.01 5.69 -8.26
N ARG A 25 15.57 5.22 -9.44
CA ARG A 25 15.89 5.87 -10.73
C ARG A 25 15.24 7.25 -10.88
N SER A 26 14.29 7.59 -10.02
CA SER A 26 13.61 8.89 -10.02
C SER A 26 13.31 9.34 -8.59
N LYS A 27 13.16 10.66 -8.42
CA LYS A 27 12.66 11.27 -7.17
C LYS A 27 11.35 10.61 -6.75
N ARG A 28 11.30 10.11 -5.52
CA ARG A 28 10.20 9.38 -4.88
C ARG A 28 9.40 10.25 -3.91
N VAL A 29 9.99 11.32 -3.39
CA VAL A 29 9.31 12.32 -2.58
C VAL A 29 8.76 13.41 -3.50
N ASN A 30 7.47 13.72 -3.35
CA ASN A 30 6.84 14.82 -4.06
C ASN A 30 7.32 16.16 -3.50
N ASP A 31 7.55 17.12 -4.37
CA ASP A 31 7.73 18.52 -3.98
C ASP A 31 6.43 19.09 -3.38
N ALA A 32 6.56 20.09 -2.52
CA ALA A 32 5.43 20.85 -2.02
C ALA A 32 4.91 21.83 -3.09
N PRO A 33 3.59 22.12 -3.15
CA PRO A 33 2.52 21.53 -2.35
C PRO A 33 1.96 20.27 -3.03
N SER A 34 2.10 19.11 -2.38
CA SER A 34 1.46 17.87 -2.85
C SER A 34 0.69 17.20 -1.73
N ARG A 35 -0.47 16.64 -2.06
CA ARG A 35 -1.36 15.94 -1.12
C ARG A 35 -0.72 14.72 -0.46
N THR A 36 0.30 14.13 -1.09
CA THR A 36 1.03 12.96 -0.56
C THR A 36 2.52 13.24 -0.56
N VAL A 37 3.23 12.75 0.46
CA VAL A 37 4.69 12.91 0.55
C VAL A 37 5.40 11.99 -0.43
N PHE A 38 5.02 10.72 -0.50
CA PHE A 38 5.61 9.75 -1.43
C PHE A 38 4.77 9.57 -2.69
N ARG A 39 5.43 9.51 -3.85
CA ARG A 39 4.83 9.30 -5.18
C ARG A 39 4.17 7.94 -5.35
N ASP A 40 4.91 6.87 -5.02
CA ASP A 40 4.42 5.50 -5.22
C ASP A 40 3.99 4.89 -3.88
N VAL A 41 2.69 5.01 -3.66
CA VAL A 41 1.99 4.34 -2.60
C VAL A 41 1.60 2.95 -3.13
N ARG A 42 2.56 2.01 -3.24
CA ARG A 42 2.21 0.61 -3.58
C ARG A 42 1.16 0.09 -2.58
N TRP A 43 0.48 -1.00 -2.93
CA TRP A 43 -0.73 -1.54 -2.29
C TRP A 43 -0.64 -1.77 -0.74
N GLY A 44 0.54 -1.65 -0.14
CA GLY A 44 0.80 -1.65 1.31
C GLY A 44 0.96 -0.27 1.97
N GLY A 45 0.65 0.84 1.30
CA GLY A 45 0.56 2.17 1.88
C GLY A 45 1.88 2.93 1.99
N LEU A 46 2.98 2.35 2.50
CA LEU A 46 4.25 3.09 2.64
C LEU A 46 5.42 2.31 2.04
N PRO A 47 6.40 3.01 1.42
CA PRO A 47 7.65 2.37 1.05
C PRO A 47 8.37 1.88 2.30
N ARG A 48 9.19 0.83 2.14
CA ARG A 48 10.06 0.41 3.23
C ARG A 48 11.10 1.50 3.48
N ARG A 49 11.54 1.62 4.73
CA ARG A 49 12.53 2.62 5.09
C ARG A 49 13.89 2.26 4.49
N CYS A 50 14.58 3.23 3.90
CA CYS A 50 15.97 3.11 3.47
C CYS A 50 16.64 4.47 3.54
N GLU A 51 17.97 4.47 3.68
CA GLU A 51 18.78 5.69 3.85
C GLU A 51 18.55 6.71 2.73
N TRP A 52 18.35 6.24 1.49
CA TRP A 52 18.07 7.13 0.36
C TRP A 52 16.74 7.86 0.50
N LEU A 53 15.66 7.18 0.88
CA LEU A 53 14.34 7.83 1.07
C LEU A 53 14.37 8.78 2.26
N GLU A 54 15.10 8.43 3.32
CA GLU A 54 15.27 9.29 4.49
C GLU A 54 16.01 10.58 4.11
N HIS A 55 17.09 10.47 3.34
CA HIS A 55 17.83 11.64 2.84
C HIS A 55 16.96 12.49 1.90
N GLU A 56 16.22 11.83 1.00
CA GLU A 56 15.33 12.54 0.06
C GLU A 56 14.19 13.27 0.78
N LEU A 57 13.66 12.68 1.85
CA LEU A 57 12.63 13.29 2.69
C LEU A 57 13.18 14.52 3.43
N ASP A 58 14.35 14.38 4.03
CA ASP A 58 15.08 15.47 4.71
C ASP A 58 15.37 16.64 3.77
N VAL A 59 16.00 16.38 2.62
CA VAL A 59 16.31 17.39 1.60
C VAL A 59 15.07 18.07 1.05
N SER A 60 13.94 17.35 0.98
CA SER A 60 12.68 17.94 0.52
C SER A 60 11.99 18.85 1.53
N GLY A 61 12.41 18.83 2.80
CA GLY A 61 11.79 19.61 3.87
C GLY A 61 10.35 19.19 4.21
N ARG A 62 9.93 17.99 3.78
CA ARG A 62 8.55 17.49 3.93
C ARG A 62 8.37 16.53 5.10
N GLU A 63 9.33 16.48 6.00
CA GLU A 63 9.23 15.67 7.21
C GLU A 63 8.01 16.02 8.08
N PRO A 64 7.63 17.30 8.30
CA PRO A 64 6.42 17.65 9.05
C PRO A 64 5.14 17.14 8.37
N ASP A 65 5.00 17.36 7.05
CA ASP A 65 3.88 16.84 6.26
C ASP A 65 3.76 15.31 6.38
N PHE A 66 4.92 14.64 6.45
CA PHE A 66 4.97 13.19 6.54
C PHE A 66 4.53 12.67 7.91
N ILE A 67 4.88 13.37 8.99
CA ILE A 67 4.41 13.06 10.35
C ILE A 67 2.87 13.13 10.40
N ASP A 68 2.28 14.18 9.82
CA ASP A 68 0.83 14.32 9.73
C ASP A 68 0.19 13.22 8.87
N GLU A 69 0.81 12.90 7.73
CA GLU A 69 0.35 11.81 6.86
C GLU A 69 0.40 10.45 7.57
N LEU A 70 1.44 10.17 8.36
CA LEU A 70 1.54 8.96 9.19
C LEU A 70 0.42 8.88 10.23
N TRP A 71 0.14 10.00 10.91
CA TRP A 71 -0.91 10.08 11.92
C TRP A 71 -2.32 9.82 11.39
N ILE A 72 -2.64 10.39 10.21
CA ILE A 72 -3.90 10.15 9.52
C ILE A 72 -4.00 8.67 9.12
N ARG A 73 -2.90 8.11 8.61
CA ARG A 73 -2.84 6.73 8.16
C ARG A 73 -2.97 5.74 9.32
N GLU A 74 -2.37 6.00 10.46
CA GLU A 74 -2.50 5.17 11.66
C GLU A 74 -3.97 5.06 12.11
N ARG A 75 -4.70 6.17 12.06
CA ARG A 75 -6.14 6.23 12.40
C ARG A 75 -7.06 5.65 11.33
N SER A 76 -6.65 5.64 10.07
CA SER A 76 -7.47 5.03 9.03
C SER A 76 -7.48 3.51 9.28
N GLY A 77 -8.61 3.00 9.78
CA GLY A 77 -8.78 1.60 10.17
C GLY A 77 -8.58 0.59 9.03
N ARG A 78 -8.73 -0.69 9.36
CA ARG A 78 -8.66 -1.80 8.39
C ARG A 78 -9.71 -1.59 7.29
N ARG A 79 -9.26 -1.54 6.03
CA ARG A 79 -10.17 -1.50 4.88
C ARG A 79 -10.48 -2.95 4.48
N HIS A 80 -11.74 -3.35 4.55
CA HIS A 80 -12.21 -4.69 4.15
C HIS A 80 -12.50 -4.77 2.64
N GLY A 81 -11.75 -4.03 1.82
CA GLY A 81 -12.06 -3.84 0.40
C GLY A 81 -12.05 -5.15 -0.38
N LEU A 82 -11.08 -6.03 -0.12
CA LEU A 82 -10.97 -7.30 -0.83
C LEU A 82 -12.05 -8.29 -0.38
N ALA A 83 -12.33 -8.35 0.93
CA ALA A 83 -13.42 -9.18 1.45
C ALA A 83 -14.78 -8.77 0.85
N VAL A 84 -15.06 -7.46 0.77
CA VAL A 84 -16.31 -6.94 0.17
C VAL A 84 -16.40 -7.32 -1.31
N ILE A 85 -15.32 -7.16 -2.09
CA ILE A 85 -15.27 -7.57 -3.50
C ILE A 85 -15.48 -9.09 -3.65
N GLY A 86 -14.87 -9.89 -2.78
CA GLY A 86 -15.04 -11.34 -2.78
C GLY A 86 -16.49 -11.74 -2.51
N VAL A 87 -17.14 -11.11 -1.54
CA VAL A 87 -18.55 -11.35 -1.20
C VAL A 87 -19.45 -10.96 -2.37
N THR A 88 -19.26 -9.78 -2.96
CA THR A 88 -20.11 -9.31 -4.07
C THR A 88 -19.98 -10.18 -5.31
N LEU A 89 -18.76 -10.60 -5.67
CA LEU A 89 -18.55 -11.53 -6.78
C LEU A 89 -19.17 -12.90 -6.50
N THR A 90 -18.98 -13.44 -5.31
CA THR A 90 -19.57 -14.74 -4.93
C THR A 90 -21.09 -14.68 -4.97
N ALA A 91 -21.69 -13.61 -4.45
CA ALA A 91 -23.14 -13.41 -4.49
C ALA A 91 -23.66 -13.28 -5.92
N ALA A 92 -22.97 -12.54 -6.79
CA ALA A 92 -23.35 -12.39 -8.19
C ALA A 92 -23.36 -13.74 -8.92
N VAL A 93 -22.30 -14.55 -8.75
CA VAL A 93 -22.23 -15.89 -9.35
C VAL A 93 -23.35 -16.79 -8.82
N LEU A 94 -23.64 -16.74 -7.52
CA LEU A 94 -24.73 -17.53 -6.93
C LEU A 94 -26.09 -17.17 -7.56
N VAL A 95 -26.37 -15.87 -7.68
CA VAL A 95 -27.63 -15.37 -8.26
C VAL A 95 -27.75 -15.81 -9.71
N SER A 96 -26.68 -15.73 -10.50
CA SER A 96 -26.66 -16.21 -11.89
C SER A 96 -26.95 -17.71 -12.00
N LEU A 97 -26.38 -18.54 -11.10
CA LEU A 97 -26.63 -19.99 -11.09
C LEU A 97 -28.08 -20.32 -10.71
N ILE A 98 -28.65 -19.59 -9.75
CA ILE A 98 -30.07 -19.74 -9.36
C ILE A 98 -30.98 -19.40 -10.54
N LEU A 99 -30.73 -18.27 -11.23
CA LEU A 99 -31.50 -17.84 -12.39
C LEU A 99 -31.37 -18.80 -13.58
N ALA A 100 -30.22 -19.46 -13.73
CA ALA A 100 -29.97 -20.45 -14.78
C ALA A 100 -30.65 -21.81 -14.54
N GLY A 101 -31.28 -22.02 -13.36
CA GLY A 101 -31.98 -23.27 -13.05
C GLY A 101 -31.07 -24.50 -12.89
N THR A 102 -29.76 -24.31 -12.80
CA THR A 102 -28.79 -25.38 -12.55
C THR A 102 -28.86 -25.81 -11.08
N ALA A 103 -29.39 -27.02 -10.82
CA ALA A 103 -29.73 -27.49 -9.47
C ALA A 103 -28.53 -27.72 -8.52
N THR A 104 -28.75 -27.31 -7.26
CA THR A 104 -28.11 -27.58 -5.95
C THR A 104 -26.61 -27.83 -5.86
N VAL A 105 -26.03 -28.83 -6.53
CA VAL A 105 -24.62 -29.22 -6.32
C VAL A 105 -23.66 -28.11 -6.76
N ALA A 106 -23.91 -27.48 -7.92
CA ALA A 106 -23.11 -26.37 -8.41
C ALA A 106 -23.18 -25.17 -7.44
N ALA A 107 -24.37 -24.85 -6.94
CA ALA A 107 -24.56 -23.78 -5.96
C ALA A 107 -23.82 -24.07 -4.64
N VAL A 108 -23.87 -25.30 -4.13
CA VAL A 108 -23.12 -25.71 -2.93
C VAL A 108 -21.63 -25.58 -3.15
N ILE A 109 -21.10 -26.04 -4.30
CA ILE A 109 -19.67 -25.89 -4.64
C ILE A 109 -19.29 -24.41 -4.69
N THR A 110 -20.10 -23.55 -5.32
CA THR A 110 -19.84 -22.10 -5.39
C THR A 110 -19.84 -21.46 -4.01
N VAL A 111 -20.78 -21.82 -3.11
CA VAL A 111 -20.78 -21.31 -1.74
C VAL A 111 -19.51 -21.73 -1.00
N VAL A 112 -19.10 -22.99 -1.11
CA VAL A 112 -17.90 -23.51 -0.42
C VAL A 112 -16.64 -22.82 -0.95
N ILE A 113 -16.46 -22.78 -2.27
CA ILE A 113 -15.29 -22.14 -2.90
C ILE A 113 -15.29 -20.64 -2.65
N GLY A 114 -16.43 -19.97 -2.84
CA GLY A 114 -16.58 -18.53 -2.61
C GLY A 114 -16.34 -18.15 -1.15
N GLY A 115 -16.90 -18.92 -0.21
CA GLY A 115 -16.65 -18.74 1.22
C GLY A 115 -15.17 -18.92 1.58
N ALA A 116 -14.52 -19.95 1.06
CA ALA A 116 -13.09 -20.15 1.26
C ALA A 116 -12.24 -19.01 0.67
N LEU A 117 -12.63 -18.49 -0.51
CA LEU A 117 -11.97 -17.35 -1.15
C LEU A 117 -12.14 -16.08 -0.33
N VAL A 118 -13.35 -15.76 0.15
CA VAL A 118 -13.59 -14.59 1.00
C VAL A 118 -12.78 -14.66 2.29
N LEU A 119 -12.74 -15.83 2.94
CA LEU A 119 -11.90 -16.04 4.12
C LEU A 119 -10.41 -15.88 3.82
N GLY A 120 -9.95 -16.35 2.65
CA GLY A 120 -8.59 -16.13 2.17
C GLY A 120 -8.27 -14.65 1.95
N LEU A 121 -9.20 -13.91 1.33
CA LEU A 121 -9.06 -12.46 1.09
C LEU A 121 -9.06 -11.66 2.39
N ASP A 122 -9.91 -11.99 3.37
CA ASP A 122 -9.90 -11.31 4.67
C ASP A 122 -8.60 -11.54 5.44
N ARG A 123 -8.04 -12.76 5.38
CA ARG A 123 -6.69 -13.03 5.91
C ARG A 123 -5.62 -12.22 5.18
N GLY A 124 -5.74 -12.05 3.87
CA GLY A 124 -4.88 -11.18 3.06
C GLY A 124 -4.96 -9.72 3.52
N ASP A 125 -6.16 -9.18 3.69
CA ASP A 125 -6.40 -7.83 4.21
C ASP A 125 -5.81 -7.66 5.61
N ALA A 126 -5.94 -8.67 6.48
CA ALA A 126 -5.35 -8.66 7.81
C ALA A 126 -3.81 -8.63 7.76
N ALA A 127 -3.18 -9.44 6.89
CA ALA A 127 -1.73 -9.46 6.73
C ALA A 127 -1.20 -8.13 6.18
N LEU A 128 -1.88 -7.54 5.18
CA LEU A 128 -1.56 -6.23 4.64
C LEU A 128 -1.69 -5.13 5.69
N HIS A 129 -2.72 -5.19 6.52
CA HIS A 129 -2.91 -4.25 7.62
C HIS A 129 -1.78 -4.33 8.65
N HIS A 130 -1.34 -5.54 9.02
CA HIS A 130 -0.21 -5.73 9.95
C HIS A 130 1.10 -5.20 9.36
N GLU A 131 1.39 -5.51 8.10
CA GLU A 131 2.60 -5.01 7.42
C GLU A 131 2.58 -3.48 7.32
N ARG A 132 1.42 -2.89 7.04
CA ARG A 132 1.25 -1.43 7.02
C ARG A 132 1.54 -0.80 8.38
N LEU A 133 0.99 -1.34 9.47
CA LEU A 133 1.25 -0.83 10.82
C LEU A 133 2.72 -0.97 11.22
N ARG A 134 3.37 -2.08 10.84
CA ARG A 134 4.82 -2.26 11.04
C ARG A 134 5.61 -1.15 10.36
N ARG A 135 5.29 -0.83 9.10
CA ARG A 135 5.96 0.24 8.35
C ARG A 135 5.71 1.61 8.94
N ILE A 136 4.46 1.92 9.33
CA ILE A 136 4.12 3.18 10.00
C ILE A 136 4.97 3.34 11.27
N ARG A 137 5.04 2.29 12.10
CA ARG A 137 5.86 2.30 13.32
C ARG A 137 7.35 2.49 13.03
N ASP A 138 7.87 1.83 12.01
CA ASP A 138 9.29 1.98 11.65
C ASP A 138 9.64 3.37 11.12
N TRP A 139 8.68 4.04 10.47
CA TRP A 139 8.81 5.44 10.09
C TRP A 139 8.68 6.38 11.28
N HIS A 140 7.74 6.14 12.21
CA HIS A 140 7.62 6.94 13.45
C HIS A 140 8.89 6.89 14.31
N LYS A 141 9.62 5.77 14.33
CA LYS A 141 10.94 5.69 15.00
C LYS A 141 11.96 6.68 14.42
N ARG A 142 11.80 7.09 13.15
CA ARG A 142 12.69 8.02 12.47
C ARG A 142 12.21 9.46 12.59
N VAL A 143 10.99 9.74 12.13
CA VAL A 143 10.48 11.12 12.04
C VAL A 143 9.78 11.60 13.31
N GLY A 144 9.63 10.72 14.30
CA GLY A 144 8.88 10.99 15.52
C GLY A 144 7.37 10.79 15.34
N SER A 145 6.61 11.07 16.40
CA SER A 145 5.15 11.11 16.41
C SER A 145 4.68 12.55 16.58
N PRO A 146 3.47 12.89 16.12
CA PRO A 146 2.84 14.15 16.51
C PRO A 146 2.77 14.23 18.04
N ARG A 147 3.08 15.39 18.60
CA ARG A 147 2.91 15.69 20.02
C ARG A 147 1.50 16.19 20.29
#